data_AF-A0A1F6S0A7-F1
#
_entry.id   AF-A0A1F6S0A7-F1
#
_cell.length_a   1.000
_cell.length_b   1.000
_cell.length_c   1.000
_cell.angle_alpha   90.00
_cell.angle_beta   90.00
_cell.angle_gamma   90.00
#
_symmetry.space_group_name_H-M   'P 1'
#
loop_
_entity.id
_entity.type
_entity.pdbx_description
1 polymer ?
#
loop_
_entity_poly.entity_id
_entity_poly.type
_entity_poly.pdbx_seq_one_letter_code
_entity_poly.pdbx_strand_id
1 'polypeptide(L)'
;MKEASQETRGKIVAYKGKTALTPYCSYTDGKTRDYPGDDYPYLKSVKDHKEGTKSDLDPGDGGNHMYGLSAHGAVGYVGDGKSCEWVIKHYYSGVDIEGAY
;
A
#
# COMPACT_ATOMS: atom_id res chain seq x y z
N MET A 1 -7.69 -12.81 10.68
CA MET A 1 -7.86 -11.42 11.18
C MET A 1 -7.38 -11.25 12.62
N LYS A 2 -7.86 -12.03 13.60
CA LYS A 2 -7.42 -11.88 15.00
C LYS A 2 -5.91 -12.04 15.18
N GLU A 3 -5.32 -13.08 14.60
CA GLU A 3 -3.87 -13.35 14.70
C GLU A 3 -3.02 -12.25 14.05
N ALA A 4 -3.28 -11.92 12.78
CA ALA A 4 -2.60 -10.83 12.08
C ALA A 4 -2.68 -9.49 12.85
N SER A 5 -3.83 -9.18 13.46
CA SER A 5 -4.00 -7.98 14.28
C SER A 5 -3.18 -8.02 15.58
N GLN A 6 -2.97 -9.19 16.18
CA GLN A 6 -2.12 -9.33 17.37
C GLN A 6 -0.62 -9.26 17.00
N GLU A 7 -0.22 -9.85 15.89
CA GLU A 7 1.17 -9.82 15.40
C GLU A 7 1.63 -8.42 14.96
N THR A 8 0.68 -7.58 14.53
CA THR A 8 0.93 -6.18 14.18
C THR A 8 0.40 -5.21 15.23
N ARG A 9 0.06 -5.70 16.43
CA ARG A 9 -0.49 -4.85 17.50
C ARG A 9 0.52 -3.76 17.84
N GLY A 10 0.11 -2.51 17.68
CA GLY A 10 0.96 -1.36 17.93
C GLY A 10 1.96 -1.04 16.84
N LYS A 11 1.96 -1.72 15.69
CA LYS A 11 2.81 -1.31 14.57
C LYS A 11 2.14 -0.19 13.78
N ILE A 12 2.87 0.89 13.52
CA ILE A 12 2.46 1.98 12.65
C ILE A 12 3.42 2.10 11.47
N VAL A 13 2.93 2.64 10.36
CA VAL A 13 3.78 3.06 9.25
C VAL A 13 4.17 4.52 9.52
N ALA A 14 5.47 4.80 9.52
CA ALA A 14 6.02 6.12 9.78
C ALA A 14 6.89 6.57 8.59
N TYR A 15 6.90 7.87 8.32
CA TYR A 15 7.82 8.50 7.39
C TYR A 15 8.54 9.64 8.11
N LYS A 16 9.88 9.56 8.18
CA LYS A 16 10.72 10.51 8.93
C LYS A 16 10.24 10.71 10.38
N GLY A 17 9.89 9.62 11.05
CA GLY A 17 9.44 9.60 12.46
C GLY A 17 8.05 10.21 12.71
N LYS A 18 7.26 10.46 11.66
CA LYS A 18 5.86 10.89 11.77
C LYS A 18 4.94 9.82 11.18
N THR A 19 3.76 9.63 11.76
CA THR A 19 2.75 8.72 11.21
C THR A 19 2.46 9.02 9.74
N ALA A 20 2.63 8.03 8.89
CA ALA A 20 2.39 8.15 7.46
C ALA A 20 0.90 7.98 7.14
N LEU A 21 0.40 8.81 6.23
CA LEU A 21 -0.86 8.57 5.53
C LEU A 21 -0.74 7.33 4.63
N THR A 22 -1.53 6.29 4.87
CA THR A 22 -1.50 5.03 4.12
C THR A 22 -2.83 4.75 3.40
N PRO A 23 -3.13 5.45 2.29
CA PRO A 23 -4.34 5.18 1.52
C PRO A 23 -4.24 3.81 0.84
N TYR A 24 -5.37 3.13 0.69
CA TYR A 24 -5.41 1.82 0.05
C TYR A 24 -6.63 1.71 -0.86
N CYS A 25 -6.53 0.84 -1.87
CA CYS A 25 -7.57 0.58 -2.86
C CYS A 25 -7.72 -0.92 -3.12
N SER A 26 -8.77 -1.33 -3.82
CA SER A 26 -8.99 -2.76 -4.13
C SER A 26 -8.09 -3.26 -5.25
N TYR A 27 -8.01 -2.51 -6.35
CA TYR A 27 -7.33 -2.88 -7.59
C TYR A 27 -6.71 -1.64 -8.25
N THR A 28 -5.79 -1.87 -9.17
CA THR A 28 -5.21 -0.86 -10.06
C THR A 28 -5.31 -1.30 -11.53
N ASP A 29 -4.90 -0.43 -12.45
CA ASP A 29 -4.69 -0.75 -13.86
C ASP A 29 -3.29 -1.35 -14.14
N GLY A 30 -2.61 -1.85 -13.10
CA GLY A 30 -1.26 -2.42 -13.16
C GLY A 30 -0.21 -1.56 -12.48
N LYS A 31 -0.57 -0.37 -12.02
CA LYS A 31 0.26 0.49 -11.18
C LYS A 31 -0.57 1.40 -10.29
N THR A 32 0.00 1.80 -9.17
CA THR A 32 -0.59 2.83 -8.30
C THR A 32 -0.39 4.22 -8.90
N ARG A 33 -1.00 5.24 -8.31
CA ARG A 33 -0.89 6.64 -8.73
C ARG A 33 -0.06 7.44 -7.73
N ASP A 34 0.60 8.47 -8.25
CA ASP A 34 1.22 9.49 -7.41
C ASP A 34 0.14 10.24 -6.64
N TYR A 35 0.33 10.38 -5.34
CA TYR A 35 -0.57 11.20 -4.54
C TYR A 35 -0.38 12.69 -4.91
N PRO A 36 -1.46 13.47 -5.08
CA PRO A 36 -1.34 14.86 -5.49
C PRO A 36 -0.61 15.72 -4.44
N GLY A 37 0.25 16.61 -4.91
CA GLY A 37 1.07 17.49 -4.08
C GLY A 37 2.39 16.87 -3.61
N ASP A 38 3.12 17.63 -2.79
CA ASP A 38 4.49 17.27 -2.36
C ASP A 38 4.59 16.83 -0.89
N ASP A 39 3.49 16.89 -0.14
CA ASP A 39 3.46 16.59 1.29
C ASP A 39 3.71 15.11 1.61
N TYR A 40 3.46 14.22 0.63
CA TYR A 40 3.55 12.77 0.79
C TYR A 40 4.52 12.15 -0.22
N PRO A 41 5.84 12.42 -0.10
CA PRO A 41 6.86 11.99 -1.07
C PRO A 41 6.99 10.47 -1.17
N TYR A 42 6.49 9.72 -0.18
CA TYR A 42 6.49 8.26 -0.12
C TYR A 42 5.29 7.61 -0.85
N LEU A 43 4.29 8.40 -1.28
CA LEU A 43 3.15 7.93 -2.07
C LEU A 43 3.38 8.17 -3.56
N LYS A 44 4.18 7.31 -4.17
CA LYS A 44 4.51 7.37 -5.60
C LYS A 44 3.89 6.21 -6.38
N SER A 45 3.75 6.43 -7.69
CA SER A 45 3.35 5.38 -8.62
C SER A 45 4.37 4.24 -8.61
N VAL A 46 3.91 3.04 -8.26
CA VAL A 46 4.68 1.81 -8.31
C VAL A 46 3.92 0.75 -9.09
N LYS A 47 4.66 -0.19 -9.68
CA LYS A 47 4.07 -1.34 -10.35
C LYS A 47 3.27 -2.18 -9.36
N ASP A 48 2.06 -2.58 -9.75
CA ASP A 48 1.23 -3.50 -8.99
C ASP A 48 1.49 -4.95 -9.42
N HIS A 49 1.08 -5.90 -8.57
CA HIS A 49 1.05 -7.30 -8.89
C HIS A 49 -0.10 -7.61 -9.88
N LYS A 50 0.07 -8.68 -10.67
CA LYS A 50 -0.93 -9.12 -11.65
C LYS A 50 -2.31 -9.37 -11.04
N GLU A 51 -2.37 -9.90 -9.81
CA GLU A 51 -3.63 -10.18 -9.09
C GLU A 51 -4.35 -8.89 -8.67
N GLY A 52 -3.62 -7.78 -8.53
CA GLY A 52 -4.17 -6.45 -8.27
C GLY A 52 -4.56 -5.69 -9.54
N THR A 53 -4.32 -6.24 -10.72
CA THR A 53 -4.48 -5.54 -12.00
C THR A 53 -5.82 -5.88 -12.66
N LYS A 54 -6.58 -4.86 -13.07
CA LYS A 54 -7.66 -5.02 -14.06
C LYS A 54 -7.45 -4.01 -15.19
N SER A 55 -7.43 -4.51 -16.42
CA SER A 55 -7.13 -3.74 -17.63
C SER A 55 -8.09 -2.59 -17.91
N ASP A 56 -9.34 -2.71 -17.47
CA ASP A 56 -10.43 -1.80 -17.81
C ASP A 56 -10.83 -0.90 -16.62
N LEU A 57 -9.86 -0.60 -15.73
CA LEU A 57 -10.07 0.28 -14.58
C LEU A 57 -9.59 1.70 -14.89
N ASP A 58 -10.53 2.65 -14.94
CA ASP A 58 -10.20 4.07 -14.96
C ASP A 58 -10.05 4.63 -13.52
N PRO A 59 -9.09 5.53 -13.27
CA PRO A 59 -8.99 6.23 -11.99
C PRO A 59 -10.28 7.00 -11.68
N GLY A 60 -10.85 6.75 -10.49
CA GLY A 60 -12.10 7.36 -10.05
C GLY A 60 -13.35 6.55 -10.38
N ASP A 61 -13.26 5.52 -11.21
CA ASP A 61 -14.38 4.60 -11.43
C ASP A 61 -14.75 3.89 -10.13
N GLY A 62 -16.04 3.93 -9.76
CA GLY A 62 -16.53 3.42 -8.47
C GLY A 62 -15.87 4.04 -7.23
N GLY A 63 -15.23 5.22 -7.33
CA GLY A 63 -14.47 5.83 -6.25
C GLY A 63 -13.07 5.24 -6.03
N ASN A 64 -12.58 4.41 -6.96
CA ASN A 64 -11.26 3.80 -6.86
C ASN A 64 -10.14 4.80 -7.21
N HIS A 65 -9.43 5.27 -6.19
CA HIS A 65 -8.43 6.32 -6.34
C HIS A 65 -7.02 5.81 -6.72
N MET A 66 -6.74 4.51 -6.55
CA MET A 66 -5.45 3.87 -6.90
C MET A 66 -4.19 4.44 -6.22
N TYR A 67 -4.34 5.15 -5.11
CA TYR A 67 -3.22 5.67 -4.31
C TYR A 67 -2.79 4.65 -3.25
N GLY A 68 -1.48 4.50 -3.06
CA GLY A 68 -0.92 3.65 -2.03
C GLY A 68 -1.16 2.15 -2.29
N LEU A 69 -1.59 1.41 -1.26
CA LEU A 69 -1.62 -0.05 -1.31
C LEU A 69 -2.79 -0.60 -2.14
N SER A 70 -2.51 -1.54 -3.04
CA SER A 70 -3.52 -2.36 -3.72
C SER A 70 -3.79 -3.63 -2.90
N ALA A 71 -5.04 -3.84 -2.46
CA ALA A 71 -5.38 -4.96 -1.57
C ALA A 71 -5.17 -6.32 -2.25
N HIS A 72 -5.65 -6.47 -3.49
CA HIS A 72 -5.43 -7.70 -4.26
C HIS A 72 -3.97 -7.84 -4.71
N GLY A 73 -3.31 -6.71 -4.97
CA GLY A 73 -1.88 -6.70 -5.24
C GLY A 73 -1.05 -7.21 -4.06
N ALA A 74 -1.36 -6.75 -2.85
CA ALA A 74 -0.74 -7.19 -1.60
C ALA A 74 -0.93 -8.69 -1.36
N VAL A 75 -2.14 -9.23 -1.56
CA VAL A 75 -2.40 -10.67 -1.46
C VAL A 75 -1.54 -11.45 -2.45
N GLY A 76 -1.43 -10.98 -3.69
CA GLY A 76 -0.57 -11.58 -4.71
C GLY A 76 0.90 -11.63 -4.30
N TYR A 77 1.46 -10.50 -3.85
CA TYR A 77 2.84 -10.47 -3.37
C TYR A 77 3.09 -11.36 -2.14
N VAL A 78 2.14 -11.45 -1.21
CA VAL A 78 2.23 -12.40 -0.09
C VAL A 78 2.19 -13.85 -0.59
N GLY A 79 1.34 -14.15 -1.57
CA GLY A 79 1.29 -15.45 -2.24
C GLY A 79 2.61 -15.83 -2.91
N ASP A 80 3.34 -14.85 -3.43
CA ASP A 80 4.71 -14.99 -3.97
C ASP A 80 5.79 -15.08 -2.86
N GLY A 81 5.40 -15.14 -1.59
CA GLY A 81 6.31 -15.30 -0.45
C GLY A 81 6.90 -13.99 0.08
N LYS A 82 6.39 -12.82 -0.32
CA LYS A 82 6.80 -11.54 0.26
C LYS A 82 6.24 -11.36 1.67
N SER A 83 7.03 -10.78 2.55
CA SER A 83 6.57 -10.43 3.89
C SER A 83 5.64 -9.21 3.87
N CYS A 84 4.81 -9.07 4.91
CA CYS A 84 3.98 -7.87 5.11
C CYS A 84 4.82 -6.59 5.07
N GLU A 85 5.98 -6.59 5.72
CA GLU A 85 6.90 -5.44 5.71
C GLU A 85 7.37 -5.09 4.30
N TRP A 86 7.72 -6.09 3.49
CA TRP A 86 8.10 -5.86 2.11
C TRP A 86 6.94 -5.23 1.32
N VAL A 87 5.71 -5.73 1.50
CA VAL A 87 4.53 -5.21 0.81
C VAL A 87 4.27 -3.75 1.17
N ILE A 88 4.34 -3.41 2.46
CA ILE A 88 4.19 -2.01 2.92
C ILE A 88 5.26 -1.12 2.30
N LYS A 89 6.54 -1.53 2.36
CA LYS A 89 7.65 -0.73 1.81
C LYS A 89 7.64 -0.64 0.28
N HIS A 90 7.03 -1.61 -0.41
CA HIS A 90 6.82 -1.57 -1.86
C HIS A 90 5.81 -0.48 -2.25
N TYR A 91 4.67 -0.40 -1.56
CA TYR A 91 3.62 0.59 -1.85
C TYR A 91 3.89 1.98 -1.27
N TYR A 92 4.68 2.06 -0.21
CA TYR A 92 5.01 3.30 0.48
C TYR A 92 6.53 3.45 0.55
N SER A 93 7.11 4.24 -0.33
CA SER A 93 8.57 4.30 -0.51
C SER A 93 9.26 5.04 0.63
N GLY A 94 10.24 4.39 1.26
CA GLY A 94 11.05 5.01 2.32
C GLY A 94 10.31 5.20 3.65
N VAL A 95 9.25 4.42 3.88
CA VAL A 95 8.60 4.34 5.20
C VAL A 95 9.28 3.30 6.09
N ASP A 96 9.14 3.52 7.39
CA ASP A 96 9.52 2.59 8.45
C ASP A 96 8.26 1.99 9.10
N ILE A 97 8.42 0.80 9.68
CA ILE A 97 7.37 0.17 10.49
C ILE A 97 7.84 0.23 11.94
N GLU A 98 7.19 1.10 12.71
CA GLU A 98 7.58 1.41 14.09
C GLU A 98 6.57 0.84 15.08
N GLY A 99 7.03 0.47 16.28
CA GLY A 99 6.15 0.18 17.41
C GLY A 99 5.70 1.48 18.07
N ALA A 100 4.39 1.65 18.23
CA ALA A 100 3.75 2.83 18.81
C ALA A 100 3.60 2.77 20.34
N TYR A 101 4.09 1.72 20.99
CA TYR A 101 4.18 1.58 22.46
C TYR A 101 5.09 0.41 22.86
#